data_AF-A0A961YHZ3-F1
#
_entry.id   AF-A0A961YHZ3-F1
#
_cell.length_a   1.000
_cell.length_b   1.000
_cell.length_c   1.000
_cell.angle_alpha   90.00
_cell.angle_beta   90.00
_cell.angle_gamma   90.00
#
_symmetry.space_group_name_H-M   'P 1'
#
loop_
_entity.id
_entity.type
_entity.pdbx_description
1 polymer ?
#
loop_
_entity_poly.entity_id
_entity_poly.type
_entity_poly.pdbx_seq_one_letter_code
_entity_poly.pdbx_strand_id
1 'polypeptide(L)'
;MTARHDSWQAVFAFGALIAALLLPLNADGPNVYLVGFGIHAILILLLLFLTAMASVRPAATELADAMLLVVVHIGGYLALTLLPVVDGNAGPGFWGLVIALWLLAWRLVNGLSAVKPANRAYAWLLKVVVPLIFGVWLLFLWEVIVRGAGVPSVLLPAPSAIWVRIATSTDILWADFNQTFLKAVLAGYAIGCASGFLIAILADRSPFLRRGLLPVGNLVSALPIIG
;
A
#
# COMPACT_ATOMS: atom_id res chain seq x y z
N MET A 1 32.88 5.53 -7.67
CA MET A 1 32.23 5.71 -6.34
C MET A 1 30.96 4.87 -6.33
N THR A 2 31.04 3.66 -5.78
CA THR A 2 29.88 2.80 -5.55
C THR A 2 29.05 3.43 -4.43
N ALA A 3 27.82 3.84 -4.74
CA ALA A 3 26.90 4.35 -3.74
C ALA A 3 26.80 3.31 -2.60
N ARG A 4 27.00 3.75 -1.35
CA ARG A 4 26.68 2.93 -0.19
C ARG A 4 25.21 2.56 -0.31
N HIS A 5 24.91 1.29 -0.48
CA HIS A 5 23.57 0.78 -0.22
C HIS A 5 23.42 0.82 1.30
N ASP A 6 22.82 1.89 1.81
CA ASP A 6 22.62 2.02 3.25
C ASP A 6 21.71 0.89 3.74
N SER A 7 22.28 -0.05 4.48
CA SER A 7 21.63 -1.29 4.91
C SER A 7 20.88 -1.15 6.23
N TRP A 8 20.50 0.08 6.60
CA TRP A 8 19.89 0.37 7.90
C TRP A 8 18.57 -0.39 8.06
N GLN A 9 17.78 -0.53 6.98
CA GLN A 9 16.49 -1.23 7.04
C GLN A 9 16.68 -2.67 7.52
N ALA A 10 17.72 -3.36 7.03
CA ALA A 10 18.03 -4.73 7.42
C ALA A 10 18.44 -4.86 8.89
N VAL A 11 19.16 -3.86 9.44
CA VAL A 11 19.56 -3.83 10.84
C VAL A 11 18.35 -3.64 11.76
N PHE A 12 17.47 -2.68 11.44
CA PHE A 12 16.25 -2.47 12.22
C PHE A 12 15.26 -3.63 12.07
N ALA A 13 15.17 -4.24 10.87
CA ALA A 13 14.38 -5.44 10.66
C ALA A 13 14.86 -6.59 11.54
N PHE A 14 16.17 -6.79 11.68
CA PHE A 14 16.72 -7.81 12.57
C PHE A 14 16.27 -7.62 14.03
N GLY A 15 16.32 -6.39 14.55
CA GLY A 15 15.81 -6.07 15.88
C GLY A 15 14.30 -6.33 16.01
N ALA A 16 13.52 -5.96 15.00
CA ALA A 16 12.08 -6.19 14.96
C ALA A 16 11.72 -7.69 14.87
N LEU A 17 12.53 -8.51 14.19
CA LEU A 17 12.39 -9.98 14.18
C LEU A 17 12.70 -10.59 15.56
N ILE A 18 13.64 -10.03 16.32
CA ILE A 18 13.89 -10.44 17.71
C ILE A 18 12.65 -10.14 18.56
N ALA A 19 12.07 -8.95 18.43
CA ALA A 19 10.82 -8.62 19.10
C ALA A 19 9.70 -9.60 18.71
N ALA A 20 9.58 -9.93 17.43
CA ALA A 20 8.60 -10.91 16.92
C ALA A 20 8.78 -12.32 17.51
N LEU A 21 10.02 -12.72 17.78
CA LEU A 21 10.34 -14.01 18.38
C LEU A 21 10.01 -14.05 19.88
N LEU A 22 10.36 -12.98 20.60
CA LEU A 22 10.40 -12.97 22.07
C LEU A 22 9.12 -12.43 22.71
N LEU A 23 8.37 -11.59 22.00
CA LEU A 23 7.18 -10.91 22.54
C LEU A 23 5.88 -11.62 22.11
N PRO A 24 4.80 -11.48 22.89
CA PRO A 24 3.51 -12.06 22.54
C PRO A 24 2.94 -11.40 21.27
N LEU A 25 2.30 -12.23 20.45
CA LEU A 25 1.60 -11.83 19.24
C LEU A 25 0.28 -11.12 19.53
N ASN A 26 -0.31 -11.34 20.70
CA ASN A 26 -1.54 -10.70 21.17
C ASN A 26 -1.27 -9.69 22.30
N ALA A 27 -2.14 -8.69 22.45
CA ALA A 27 -2.05 -7.69 23.52
C ALA A 27 -2.76 -8.16 24.81
N ASP A 28 -3.95 -8.76 24.66
CA ASP A 28 -4.80 -9.21 25.74
C ASP A 28 -4.99 -10.73 25.76
N GLY A 29 -5.19 -11.30 26.95
CA GLY A 29 -5.43 -12.73 27.17
C GLY A 29 -4.15 -13.55 27.40
N PRO A 30 -4.22 -14.89 27.34
CA PRO A 30 -3.04 -15.75 27.45
C PRO A 30 -2.04 -15.44 26.33
N ASN A 31 -0.76 -15.31 26.67
CA ASN A 31 0.27 -14.96 25.69
C ASN A 31 0.39 -16.04 24.61
N VAL A 32 0.24 -15.61 23.36
CA VAL A 32 0.46 -16.42 22.15
C VAL A 32 1.79 -16.01 21.55
N TYR A 33 2.69 -16.97 21.33
CA TYR A 33 4.01 -16.72 20.73
C TYR A 33 4.10 -17.34 19.34
N LEU A 34 4.90 -16.73 18.46
CA LEU A 34 5.11 -17.21 17.09
C LEU A 34 5.60 -18.67 17.04
N VAL A 35 6.47 -19.05 17.98
CA VAL A 35 7.00 -20.41 18.12
C VAL A 35 5.88 -21.44 18.34
N GLY A 36 4.75 -21.02 18.91
CA GLY A 36 3.58 -21.88 19.15
C GLY A 36 2.84 -22.34 17.88
N PHE A 37 3.13 -21.74 16.72
CA PHE A 37 2.51 -22.11 15.44
C PHE A 37 3.22 -23.25 14.72
N GLY A 38 4.28 -23.81 15.30
CA GLY A 38 4.96 -25.01 14.79
C GLY A 38 6.18 -24.73 13.91
N ILE A 39 6.78 -25.80 13.40
CA ILE A 39 8.12 -25.75 12.78
C ILE A 39 8.20 -24.84 11.55
N HIS A 40 7.12 -24.72 10.77
CA HIS A 40 7.09 -23.87 9.59
C HIS A 40 7.25 -22.38 9.94
N ALA A 41 6.59 -21.91 11.01
CA ALA A 41 6.72 -20.52 11.46
C ALA A 41 8.16 -20.22 11.92
N ILE A 42 8.80 -21.18 12.60
CA ILE A 42 10.20 -21.08 13.04
C ILE A 42 11.14 -21.04 11.83
N LEU A 43 10.93 -21.91 10.83
CA LEU A 43 11.76 -21.94 9.62
C LEU A 43 11.62 -20.64 8.81
N ILE A 44 10.41 -20.10 8.67
CA ILE A 44 10.19 -18.82 7.99
C ILE A 44 10.89 -17.69 8.75
N LEU A 45 10.79 -17.66 10.08
CA LEU A 45 11.47 -16.67 10.89
C LEU A 45 13.00 -16.78 10.80
N LEU A 46 13.53 -18.01 10.82
CA LEU A 46 14.96 -18.26 10.60
C LEU A 46 15.41 -17.76 9.23
N LEU A 47 14.65 -18.04 8.16
CA LEU A 47 14.95 -17.53 6.82
C LEU A 47 14.91 -16.00 6.76
N LEU A 48 13.94 -15.36 7.42
CA LEU A 48 13.87 -13.89 7.55
C LEU A 48 15.11 -13.35 8.27
N PHE A 49 15.53 -13.98 9.36
CA PHE A 49 16.74 -13.62 10.10
C PHE A 49 18.01 -13.74 9.25
N LEU A 50 18.20 -14.88 8.60
CA LEU A 50 19.37 -15.14 7.75
C LEU A 50 19.42 -14.16 6.57
N THR A 51 18.27 -13.89 5.96
CA THR A 51 18.17 -12.96 4.83
C THR A 51 18.40 -11.51 5.27
N ALA A 52 17.86 -11.10 6.42
CA ALA A 52 18.14 -9.80 7.01
C ALA A 52 19.64 -9.64 7.29
N MET A 53 20.27 -10.65 7.89
CA MET A 53 21.71 -10.65 8.18
C MET A 53 22.56 -10.59 6.90
N ALA A 54 22.22 -11.37 5.87
CA ALA A 54 22.90 -11.32 4.58
C ALA A 54 22.76 -9.95 3.91
N SER A 55 21.61 -9.29 4.11
CA SER A 55 21.29 -7.99 3.52
C SER A 55 22.05 -6.81 4.13
N VAL A 56 22.68 -7.00 5.29
CA VAL A 56 23.56 -6.00 5.94
C VAL A 56 24.92 -5.90 5.25
N ARG A 57 25.38 -6.96 4.56
CA ARG A 57 26.72 -7.01 3.96
C ARG A 57 26.69 -6.52 2.50
N PRO A 58 27.50 -5.49 2.12
CA PRO A 58 27.53 -4.96 0.76
C PRO A 58 27.97 -5.96 -0.33
N ALA A 59 28.74 -6.99 0.04
CA ALA A 59 29.30 -7.96 -0.91
C ALA A 59 28.33 -9.10 -1.31
N ALA A 60 27.14 -9.18 -0.69
CA ALA A 60 26.18 -10.28 -0.89
C ALA A 60 24.84 -9.81 -1.47
N THR A 61 24.80 -8.63 -2.10
CA THR A 61 23.54 -7.93 -2.43
C THR A 61 22.66 -8.67 -3.42
N GLU A 62 23.19 -9.25 -4.50
CA GLU A 62 22.35 -9.90 -5.54
C GLU A 62 21.65 -11.16 -5.04
N LEU A 63 22.38 -12.08 -4.38
CA LEU A 63 21.77 -13.28 -3.79
C LEU A 63 20.81 -12.89 -2.65
N ALA A 64 21.17 -11.91 -1.82
CA ALA A 64 20.29 -11.41 -0.76
C ALA A 64 19.00 -10.78 -1.33
N ASP A 65 19.08 -10.00 -2.40
CA ASP A 65 17.90 -9.44 -3.09
C ASP A 65 17.01 -10.53 -3.69
N ALA A 66 17.62 -11.56 -4.29
CA ALA A 66 16.87 -12.72 -4.81
C ALA A 66 16.18 -13.51 -3.68
N MET A 67 16.87 -13.70 -2.55
CA MET A 67 16.28 -14.33 -1.36
C MET A 67 15.16 -13.48 -0.76
N LEU A 68 15.35 -12.16 -0.64
CA LEU A 68 14.33 -11.25 -0.13
C LEU A 68 13.06 -11.28 -0.96
N LEU A 69 13.19 -11.34 -2.29
CA LEU A 69 12.05 -11.43 -3.19
C LEU A 69 11.13 -12.60 -2.85
N VAL A 70 11.66 -13.70 -2.32
CA VAL A 70 10.86 -14.86 -1.94
C VAL A 70 10.50 -14.82 -0.45
N VAL A 71 11.50 -14.67 0.41
CA VAL A 71 11.36 -14.83 1.87
C VAL A 71 10.45 -13.76 2.47
N VAL A 72 10.49 -12.52 1.97
CA VAL A 72 9.63 -11.46 2.52
C VAL A 72 8.15 -11.71 2.21
N HIS A 73 7.82 -12.25 1.04
CA HIS A 73 6.45 -12.58 0.67
C HIS A 73 5.94 -13.82 1.41
N ILE A 74 6.80 -14.82 1.65
CA ILE A 74 6.47 -15.97 2.52
C ILE A 74 6.22 -15.47 3.96
N GLY A 75 7.03 -14.53 4.45
CA GLY A 75 6.81 -13.88 5.74
C GLY A 75 5.51 -13.08 5.80
N GLY A 76 5.17 -12.35 4.73
CA GLY A 76 3.87 -11.69 4.57
C GLY A 76 2.71 -12.68 4.63
N TYR A 77 2.82 -13.82 3.94
CA TYR A 77 1.84 -14.90 4.04
C TYR A 77 1.71 -15.44 5.46
N LEU A 78 2.83 -15.67 6.18
CA LEU A 78 2.80 -16.04 7.59
C LEU A 78 2.02 -15.01 8.42
N ALA A 79 2.31 -13.72 8.28
CA ALA A 79 1.60 -12.67 9.00
C ALA A 79 0.07 -12.69 8.72
N LEU A 80 -0.34 -12.94 7.47
CA LEU A 80 -1.76 -13.11 7.12
C LEU A 80 -2.39 -14.35 7.76
N THR A 81 -1.65 -15.46 7.90
CA THR A 81 -2.16 -16.66 8.59
C THR A 81 -2.26 -16.48 10.10
N LEU A 82 -1.46 -15.59 10.69
CA LEU A 82 -1.52 -15.24 12.10
C LEU A 82 -2.65 -14.24 12.40
N LEU A 83 -3.10 -13.49 11.40
CA LEU A 83 -4.10 -12.42 11.53
C LEU A 83 -5.37 -12.83 12.29
N PRO A 84 -6.02 -13.98 11.99
CA PRO A 84 -7.23 -14.39 12.68
C PRO A 84 -7.05 -14.63 14.18
N VAL A 85 -5.81 -14.88 14.63
CA VAL A 85 -5.49 -15.11 16.05
C VAL A 85 -5.29 -13.79 16.80
N VAL A 86 -4.96 -12.71 16.08
CA VAL A 86 -4.62 -11.40 16.63
C VAL A 86 -5.58 -10.30 16.17
N ASP A 87 -6.71 -10.67 15.58
CA ASP A 87 -7.70 -9.75 15.01
C ASP A 87 -8.29 -8.87 16.12
N GLY A 88 -8.09 -7.55 16.00
CA GLY A 88 -8.43 -6.56 17.02
C GLY A 88 -7.57 -6.59 18.28
N ASN A 89 -6.56 -7.45 18.35
CA ASN A 89 -5.79 -7.73 19.55
C ASN A 89 -4.30 -7.92 19.26
N ALA A 90 -3.76 -7.28 18.22
CA ALA A 90 -2.36 -7.45 17.85
C ALA A 90 -1.40 -6.86 18.90
N GLY A 91 -0.54 -7.75 19.43
CA GLY A 91 0.49 -7.45 20.39
C GLY A 91 1.84 -7.06 19.76
N PRO A 92 2.81 -6.68 20.60
CA PRO A 92 4.10 -6.15 20.14
C PRO A 92 4.94 -7.15 19.33
N GLY A 93 4.79 -8.46 19.55
CA GLY A 93 5.46 -9.47 18.73
C GLY A 93 4.93 -9.48 17.29
N PHE A 94 3.62 -9.36 17.11
CA PHE A 94 3.01 -9.30 15.78
C PHE A 94 3.42 -8.00 15.06
N TRP A 95 3.38 -6.86 15.73
CA TRP A 95 3.87 -5.60 15.16
C TRP A 95 5.36 -5.62 14.83
N GLY A 96 6.18 -6.28 15.66
CA GLY A 96 7.58 -6.54 15.36
C GLY A 96 7.77 -7.30 14.04
N LEU A 97 6.96 -8.34 13.81
CA LEU A 97 6.98 -9.09 12.54
C LEU A 97 6.59 -8.18 11.36
N VAL A 98 5.50 -7.42 11.49
CA VAL A 98 5.01 -6.53 10.43
C VAL A 98 6.04 -5.44 10.08
N ILE A 99 6.66 -4.83 11.10
CA ILE A 99 7.71 -3.82 10.93
C ILE A 99 8.93 -4.44 10.23
N ALA A 100 9.37 -5.63 10.66
CA ALA A 100 10.47 -6.32 10.02
C ALA A 100 10.19 -6.59 8.54
N LEU A 101 8.99 -7.12 8.24
CA LEU A 101 8.57 -7.42 6.87
C LEU A 101 8.51 -6.16 6.00
N TRP A 102 7.97 -5.06 6.53
CA TRP A 102 7.95 -3.78 5.81
C TRP A 102 9.35 -3.26 5.51
N LEU A 103 10.25 -3.28 6.49
CA LEU A 103 11.63 -2.82 6.31
C LEU A 103 12.39 -3.67 5.29
N LEU A 104 12.20 -4.99 5.31
CA LEU A 104 12.80 -5.91 4.34
C LEU A 104 12.21 -5.75 2.94
N ALA A 105 10.89 -5.52 2.83
CA ALA A 105 10.23 -5.23 1.56
C ALA A 105 10.68 -3.90 0.97
N TRP A 106 10.84 -2.87 1.81
CA TRP A 106 11.40 -1.58 1.40
C TRP A 106 12.85 -1.74 0.93
N ARG A 107 13.68 -2.49 1.67
CA ARG A 107 15.06 -2.78 1.25
C ARG A 107 15.09 -3.45 -0.13
N LEU A 108 14.23 -4.44 -0.36
CA LEU A 108 14.09 -5.11 -1.65
C LEU A 108 13.73 -4.12 -2.76
N VAL A 109 12.72 -3.27 -2.56
CA VAL A 109 12.30 -2.26 -3.55
C VAL A 109 13.43 -1.27 -3.86
N ASN A 110 14.18 -0.83 -2.84
CA ASN A 110 15.35 0.05 -3.04
C ASN A 110 16.45 -0.66 -3.82
N GLY A 111 16.71 -1.94 -3.52
CA GLY A 111 17.67 -2.78 -4.23
C GLY A 111 17.32 -2.92 -5.71
N LEU A 112 16.09 -3.37 -6.00
CA LEU A 112 15.58 -3.53 -7.36
C LEU A 112 15.57 -2.22 -8.17
N SER A 113 15.28 -1.09 -7.52
CA SER A 113 15.27 0.23 -8.17
C SER A 113 16.66 0.74 -8.53
N ALA A 114 17.70 0.26 -7.84
CA ALA A 114 19.09 0.64 -8.09
C ALA A 114 19.78 -0.25 -9.15
N VAL A 115 19.16 -1.37 -9.53
CA VAL A 115 19.72 -2.29 -10.55
C VAL A 115 19.83 -1.59 -11.90
N LYS A 116 20.99 -1.69 -12.53
CA LYS A 116 21.21 -1.25 -13.91
C LYS A 116 20.85 -2.40 -14.86
N PRO A 117 19.76 -2.31 -15.63
CA PRO A 117 19.30 -3.44 -16.42
C PRO A 117 20.24 -3.71 -17.62
N ALA A 118 20.59 -4.98 -17.82
CA ALA A 118 21.47 -5.40 -18.91
C ALA A 118 20.82 -5.35 -20.30
N ASN A 119 19.49 -5.45 -20.37
CA ASN A 119 18.74 -5.43 -21.63
C ASN A 119 17.36 -4.73 -21.49
N ARG A 120 16.72 -4.43 -22.63
CA ARG A 120 15.44 -3.72 -22.68
C ARG A 120 14.29 -4.49 -22.00
N ALA A 121 14.26 -5.81 -22.12
CA ALA A 121 13.22 -6.65 -21.53
C ALA A 121 13.27 -6.60 -20.00
N TYR A 122 14.47 -6.73 -19.42
CA TYR A 122 14.69 -6.63 -17.99
C TYR A 122 14.41 -5.22 -17.45
N ALA A 123 14.75 -4.18 -18.22
CA ALA A 123 14.37 -2.80 -17.89
C ALA A 123 12.85 -2.60 -17.81
N TRP A 124 12.09 -3.20 -18.74
CA TRP A 124 10.63 -3.17 -18.70
C TRP A 124 10.07 -3.97 -17.52
N LEU A 125 10.62 -5.15 -17.25
CA LEU A 125 10.22 -5.97 -16.11
C LEU A 125 10.36 -5.21 -14.79
N LEU A 126 11.51 -4.56 -14.55
CA LEU A 126 11.72 -3.76 -13.34
C LEU A 126 10.72 -2.59 -13.24
N LYS A 127 10.38 -1.94 -14.36
CA LYS A 127 9.37 -0.85 -14.39
C LYS A 127 7.97 -1.29 -13.96
N VAL A 128 7.64 -2.58 -14.06
CA VAL A 128 6.34 -3.13 -13.66
C VAL A 128 6.41 -3.79 -12.29
N VAL A 129 7.41 -4.65 -12.08
CA VAL A 129 7.54 -5.45 -10.84
C VAL A 129 7.79 -4.58 -9.63
N VAL A 130 8.64 -3.54 -9.73
CA VAL A 130 8.96 -2.66 -8.61
C VAL A 130 7.70 -1.96 -8.05
N PRO A 131 6.91 -1.21 -8.86
CA PRO A 131 5.69 -0.58 -8.36
C PRO A 131 4.61 -1.60 -7.96
N LEU A 132 4.57 -2.78 -8.60
CA LEU A 132 3.63 -3.84 -8.24
C LEU A 132 3.92 -4.39 -6.84
N ILE A 133 5.18 -4.75 -6.54
CA ILE A 133 5.59 -5.21 -5.21
C ILE A 133 5.24 -4.14 -4.18
N PHE A 134 5.59 -2.88 -4.44
CA PHE A 134 5.26 -1.78 -3.53
C PHE A 134 3.75 -1.66 -3.29
N GLY A 135 2.93 -1.66 -4.34
CA GLY A 135 1.48 -1.59 -4.23
C GLY A 135 0.86 -2.77 -3.47
N VAL A 136 1.34 -4.00 -3.72
CA VAL A 136 0.90 -5.19 -2.98
C VAL A 136 1.25 -5.08 -1.50
N TRP A 137 2.44 -4.58 -1.16
CA TRP A 137 2.83 -4.36 0.23
C TRP A 137 1.99 -3.28 0.92
N LEU A 138 1.56 -2.24 0.20
CA LEU A 138 0.62 -1.25 0.75
C LEU A 138 -0.74 -1.86 1.07
N LEU A 139 -1.30 -2.70 0.17
CA LEU A 139 -2.55 -3.41 0.44
C LEU A 139 -2.42 -4.39 1.60
N PHE A 140 -1.30 -5.12 1.66
CA PHE A 140 -0.98 -6.00 2.79
C PHE A 140 -0.94 -5.22 4.11
N LEU A 141 -0.21 -4.10 4.17
CA LEU A 141 -0.12 -3.28 5.37
C LEU A 141 -1.49 -2.73 5.76
N TRP A 142 -2.30 -2.27 4.80
CA TRP A 142 -3.64 -1.80 5.08
C TRP A 142 -4.52 -2.89 5.70
N GLU A 143 -4.56 -4.09 5.12
CA GLU A 143 -5.29 -5.25 5.68
C GLU A 143 -4.83 -5.57 7.10
N VAL A 144 -3.51 -5.70 7.28
CA VAL A 144 -2.92 -6.11 8.55
C VAL A 144 -3.11 -5.06 9.64
N ILE A 145 -2.98 -3.78 9.30
CA ILE A 145 -3.14 -2.69 10.25
C ILE A 145 -4.59 -2.57 10.70
N VAL A 146 -5.54 -2.54 9.76
CA VAL A 146 -6.97 -2.39 10.07
C VAL A 146 -7.46 -3.54 10.95
N ARG A 147 -7.12 -4.77 10.58
CA ARG A 147 -7.58 -5.95 11.33
C ARG A 147 -6.79 -6.13 12.62
N GLY A 148 -5.45 -6.11 12.57
CA GLY A 148 -4.62 -6.28 13.75
C GLY A 148 -4.88 -5.22 14.83
N ALA A 149 -5.13 -3.97 14.46
CA ALA A 149 -5.43 -2.89 15.39
C ALA A 149 -6.93 -2.76 15.73
N GLY A 150 -7.82 -3.56 15.13
CA GLY A 150 -9.26 -3.53 15.42
C GLY A 150 -9.95 -2.25 14.96
N VAL A 151 -9.50 -1.66 13.85
CA VAL A 151 -10.08 -0.42 13.31
C VAL A 151 -11.53 -0.69 12.90
N PRO A 152 -12.53 0.07 13.39
CA PRO A 152 -13.91 -0.12 13.01
C PRO A 152 -14.12 -0.04 11.49
N SER A 153 -14.80 -1.03 10.92
CA SER A 153 -15.01 -1.12 9.46
C SER A 153 -15.79 0.04 8.86
N VAL A 154 -16.53 0.79 9.69
CA VAL A 154 -17.23 2.02 9.28
C VAL A 154 -16.27 3.18 9.02
N LEU A 155 -15.10 3.19 9.68
CA LEU A 155 -14.06 4.20 9.46
C LEU A 155 -13.15 3.81 8.30
N LEU A 156 -12.67 2.56 8.32
CA LEU A 156 -11.76 2.05 7.30
C LEU A 156 -11.95 0.54 7.15
N PRO A 157 -12.64 0.07 6.10
CA PRO A 157 -12.77 -1.36 5.84
C PRO A 157 -11.44 -1.96 5.38
N ALA A 158 -11.22 -3.23 5.71
CA ALA A 158 -10.05 -3.96 5.23
C ALA A 158 -10.14 -4.20 3.70
N PRO A 159 -9.03 -4.20 2.95
CA PRO A 159 -9.00 -4.50 1.52
C PRO A 159 -9.74 -5.78 1.13
N SER A 160 -9.61 -6.85 1.93
CA SER A 160 -10.30 -8.11 1.68
C SER A 160 -11.83 -7.94 1.72
N ALA A 161 -12.34 -7.15 2.67
CA ALA A 161 -13.77 -6.86 2.78
C ALA A 161 -14.28 -6.01 1.60
N ILE A 162 -13.48 -5.04 1.14
CA ILE A 162 -13.80 -4.25 -0.07
C ILE A 162 -13.90 -5.18 -1.27
N TRP A 163 -12.93 -6.08 -1.45
CA TRP A 163 -12.90 -7.02 -2.56
C TRP A 163 -14.14 -7.92 -2.58
N VAL A 164 -14.54 -8.45 -1.42
CA VAL A 164 -15.78 -9.24 -1.28
C VAL A 164 -16.99 -8.43 -1.71
N ARG A 165 -17.10 -7.15 -1.33
CA ARG A 165 -18.23 -6.29 -1.73
C ARG A 165 -18.23 -6.00 -3.22
N ILE A 166 -17.08 -5.75 -3.83
CA ILE A 166 -16.96 -5.57 -5.28
C ILE A 166 -17.47 -6.82 -6.02
N ALA A 167 -17.07 -8.01 -5.59
CA ALA A 167 -17.43 -9.26 -6.24
C ALA A 167 -18.90 -9.68 -6.02
N THR A 168 -19.49 -9.32 -4.88
CA THR A 168 -20.84 -9.78 -4.49
C THR A 168 -21.94 -8.76 -4.74
N SER A 169 -21.59 -7.48 -4.92
CA SER A 169 -22.54 -6.37 -5.13
C SER A 169 -22.41 -5.74 -6.52
N THR A 170 -21.96 -6.51 -7.51
CA THR A 170 -21.68 -6.02 -8.88
C THR A 170 -22.87 -5.32 -9.52
N ASP A 171 -24.09 -5.85 -9.34
CA ASP A 171 -25.29 -5.30 -9.97
C ASP A 171 -25.64 -3.92 -9.42
N ILE A 172 -25.50 -3.74 -8.09
CA ILE A 172 -25.72 -2.47 -7.41
C ILE A 172 -24.64 -1.47 -7.83
N LEU A 173 -23.37 -1.87 -7.77
CA LEU A 173 -22.25 -1.02 -8.16
C LEU A 173 -22.35 -0.59 -9.63
N TRP A 174 -22.83 -1.45 -10.50
CA TRP A 174 -23.07 -1.13 -11.91
C TRP A 174 -24.23 -0.14 -12.08
N ALA A 175 -25.34 -0.34 -11.37
CA ALA A 175 -26.45 0.60 -11.39
C ALA A 175 -26.02 2.00 -10.92
N ASP A 176 -25.25 2.05 -9.82
CA ASP A 176 -24.70 3.29 -9.27
C ASP A 176 -23.71 3.94 -10.23
N PHE A 177 -22.81 3.17 -10.85
CA PHE A 177 -21.89 3.68 -11.86
C PHE A 177 -22.63 4.26 -13.07
N ASN A 178 -23.65 3.57 -13.57
CA ASN A 178 -24.45 4.07 -14.67
C ASN A 178 -25.16 5.38 -14.32
N GLN A 179 -25.73 5.46 -13.11
CA GLN A 179 -26.46 6.65 -12.68
C GLN A 179 -25.53 7.84 -12.39
N THR A 180 -24.46 7.62 -11.63
CA THR A 180 -23.58 8.70 -11.17
C THR A 180 -22.54 9.08 -12.21
N PHE A 181 -21.86 8.11 -12.81
CA PHE A 181 -20.79 8.39 -13.76
C PHE A 181 -21.35 8.66 -15.16
N LEU A 182 -22.08 7.71 -15.73
CA LEU A 182 -22.50 7.81 -17.13
C LEU A 182 -23.56 8.90 -17.36
N LYS A 183 -24.58 8.97 -16.49
CA LYS A 183 -25.66 9.95 -16.66
C LYS A 183 -25.34 11.31 -16.05
N ALA A 184 -24.79 11.37 -14.83
CA ALA A 184 -24.57 12.65 -14.17
C ALA A 184 -23.21 13.27 -14.54
N VAL A 185 -22.10 12.58 -14.31
CA VAL A 185 -20.75 13.15 -14.54
C VAL A 185 -20.49 13.46 -16.01
N LEU A 186 -20.74 12.53 -16.93
CA LEU A 186 -20.46 12.78 -18.36
C LEU A 186 -21.34 13.89 -18.94
N ALA A 187 -22.63 13.89 -18.64
CA ALA A 187 -23.54 14.94 -19.11
C ALA A 187 -23.17 16.29 -18.49
N GLY A 188 -22.93 16.33 -17.17
CA GLY A 188 -22.50 17.53 -16.46
C GLY A 188 -21.18 18.09 -16.98
N TYR A 189 -20.20 17.21 -17.25
CA TYR A 189 -18.91 17.60 -17.84
C TYR A 189 -19.10 18.18 -19.25
N ALA A 190 -19.85 17.51 -20.12
CA ALA A 190 -20.09 18.00 -21.48
C ALA A 190 -20.82 19.34 -21.50
N ILE A 191 -21.90 19.47 -20.74
CA ILE A 191 -22.69 20.71 -20.63
C ILE A 191 -21.84 21.82 -19.99
N GLY A 192 -21.09 21.50 -18.93
CA GLY A 192 -20.21 22.45 -18.24
C GLY A 192 -19.10 22.98 -19.15
N CYS A 193 -18.38 22.11 -19.86
CA CYS A 193 -17.35 22.52 -20.81
C CYS A 193 -17.92 23.32 -21.98
N ALA A 194 -19.04 22.86 -22.57
CA ALA A 194 -19.68 23.56 -23.68
C ALA A 194 -20.19 24.95 -23.27
N SER A 195 -20.88 25.06 -22.15
CA SER A 195 -21.37 26.34 -21.62
C SER A 195 -20.23 27.27 -21.24
N GLY A 196 -19.20 26.79 -20.56
CA GLY A 196 -18.02 27.58 -20.22
C GLY A 196 -17.30 28.13 -21.46
N PHE A 197 -17.16 27.30 -22.50
CA PHE A 197 -16.56 27.71 -23.77
C PHE A 197 -17.39 28.78 -24.49
N LEU A 198 -18.72 28.59 -24.56
CA LEU A 198 -19.63 29.57 -25.16
C LEU A 198 -19.59 30.91 -24.41
N ILE A 199 -19.61 30.87 -23.08
CA ILE A 199 -19.52 32.06 -22.23
C ILE A 199 -18.19 32.78 -22.45
N ALA A 200 -17.06 32.05 -22.60
CA ALA A 200 -15.76 32.65 -22.89
C ALA A 200 -15.78 33.44 -24.22
N ILE A 201 -16.36 32.86 -25.28
CA ILE A 201 -16.52 33.55 -26.58
C ILE A 201 -17.36 34.82 -26.44
N LEU A 202 -18.47 34.76 -25.68
CA LEU A 202 -19.33 35.92 -25.46
C LEU A 202 -18.65 37.02 -24.64
N ALA A 203 -17.87 36.63 -23.63
CA ALA A 203 -17.09 37.54 -22.80
C ALA A 203 -16.00 38.26 -23.62
N ASP A 204 -15.33 37.57 -24.55
CA ASP A 204 -14.33 38.18 -25.45
C ASP A 204 -14.92 39.26 -26.35
N ARG A 205 -16.20 39.14 -26.73
CA ARG A 205 -16.88 40.12 -27.58
C ARG A 205 -17.51 41.29 -26.82
N SER A 206 -17.72 41.16 -25.51
CA SER A 206 -18.40 42.18 -24.70
C SER A 206 -17.59 42.60 -23.48
N PRO A 207 -17.05 43.83 -23.45
CA PRO A 207 -16.35 44.37 -22.28
C PRO A 207 -17.20 44.43 -21.00
N PHE A 208 -18.53 44.44 -21.13
CA PHE A 208 -19.46 44.36 -20.00
C PHE A 208 -19.48 42.95 -19.39
N LEU A 209 -19.68 41.91 -20.22
CA LEU A 209 -19.69 40.51 -19.78
C LEU A 209 -18.35 40.10 -19.19
N ARG A 210 -17.23 40.50 -19.80
CA ARG A 210 -15.89 40.22 -19.26
C ARG A 210 -15.72 40.76 -17.84
N ARG A 211 -16.12 42.01 -17.59
CA ARG A 211 -15.99 42.66 -16.27
C ARG A 211 -16.96 42.09 -15.23
N GLY A 212 -18.14 41.65 -15.65
CA GLY A 212 -19.13 41.04 -14.76
C GLY A 212 -18.87 39.56 -14.44
N LEU A 213 -18.37 38.77 -15.39
CA LEU A 213 -18.18 37.33 -15.24
C LEU A 213 -16.88 36.95 -14.53
N LEU A 214 -15.80 37.73 -14.70
CA LEU A 214 -14.51 37.46 -14.03
C LEU A 214 -14.63 37.41 -12.49
N PRO A 215 -15.32 38.35 -11.82
CA PRO A 215 -15.56 38.27 -10.38
C PRO A 215 -16.42 37.07 -9.96
N VAL A 216 -17.46 36.74 -10.73
CA VAL A 216 -18.38 35.63 -10.42
C VAL A 216 -17.67 34.29 -10.57
N GLY A 217 -16.86 34.11 -11.62
CA GLY A 217 -16.05 32.91 -11.82
C GLY A 217 -15.08 32.68 -10.67
N ASN A 218 -14.40 33.74 -10.21
CA ASN A 218 -13.53 33.65 -9.04
C ASN A 218 -14.31 33.29 -7.77
N LEU A 219 -15.51 33.84 -7.58
CA LEU A 219 -16.34 33.56 -6.42
C LEU A 219 -16.83 32.10 -6.41
N VAL A 220 -17.29 31.57 -7.54
CA VAL A 220 -17.71 30.16 -7.67
C VAL A 220 -16.55 29.20 -7.40
N SER A 221 -15.32 29.54 -7.82
CA SER A 221 -14.13 28.73 -7.53
C SER A 221 -13.75 28.69 -6.04
N ALA A 222 -14.23 29.67 -5.25
CA ALA A 222 -13.96 29.79 -3.83
C ALA A 222 -15.13 29.32 -2.95
N LEU A 223 -16.31 29.06 -3.52
CA LEU A 223 -17.44 28.56 -2.76
C LEU A 223 -17.19 27.11 -2.34
N PRO A 224 -17.28 26.79 -1.04
CA PRO A 224 -17.20 25.41 -0.61
C PRO A 224 -18.40 24.65 -1.15
N ILE A 225 -18.15 23.52 -1.82
CA ILE A 225 -19.20 22.56 -2.16
C ILE A 225 -19.51 21.81 -0.87
N ILE A 226 -20.47 22.32 -0.10
CA ILE A 226 -21.01 21.63 1.06
C ILE A 226 -22.08 20.67 0.54
N GLY A 227 -21.73 19.38 0.49
CA GLY A 227 -22.65 18.29 0.20
C GLY A 227 -23.44 17.87 1.42
#